data_AF-A0A966N9E2-F1
#
_entry.id   AF-A0A966N9E2-F1
#
_cell.length_a   1.000
_cell.length_b   1.000
_cell.length_c   1.000
_cell.angle_alpha   90.00
_cell.angle_beta   90.00
_cell.angle_gamma   90.00
#
_symmetry.space_group_name_H-M   'P 1'
#
loop_
_entity.id
_entity.type
_entity.pdbx_description
1 polymer ?
#
loop_
_entity_poly.entity_id
_entity_poly.type
_entity_poly.pdbx_seq_one_letter_code
_entity_poly.pdbx_strand_id
1 'polypeptide(L)' 'VGHIFGSNVTHIGIKQGAYLRSFIFTFIELFSPTLTRKIVEQAMSSESSDYQI' A
#
# COMPACT_ATOMS: atom_id res chain seq x y z
N VAL A 1 1.76 7.96 28.82
CA VAL A 1 2.28 6.59 28.61
C VAL A 1 2.81 6.50 27.19
N GLY A 2 4.14 6.36 27.04
CA GLY A 2 4.84 5.82 25.86
C GLY A 2 4.90 6.65 24.56
N HIS A 3 5.87 7.57 24.42
CA HIS A 3 6.30 8.12 23.11
C HIS A 3 7.50 7.36 22.50
N ILE A 4 7.93 6.28 23.15
CA ILE A 4 9.19 5.56 22.86
C ILE A 4 9.12 4.83 21.51
N PHE A 5 7.92 4.58 20.99
CA PHE A 5 7.69 4.02 19.66
C PHE A 5 6.79 4.99 18.90
N GLY A 6 7.36 5.71 17.94
CA GLY A 6 6.58 6.54 17.01
C GLY A 6 5.64 5.68 16.15
N SER A 7 4.83 6.33 15.31
CA SER A 7 4.03 5.62 14.30
C SER A 7 4.97 4.87 13.36
N ASN A 8 4.81 3.55 13.26
CA ASN A 8 5.61 2.73 12.34
C ASN A 8 4.93 2.75 10.96
N VAL A 9 5.56 3.43 9.99
CA VAL A 9 5.07 3.47 8.61
C VAL A 9 5.72 2.34 7.82
N THR A 10 4.90 1.39 7.34
CA THR A 10 5.35 0.33 6.44
C THR A 10 5.09 0.74 5.00
N HIS A 11 6.12 0.74 4.16
CA HIS A 11 6.00 1.05 2.74
C HIS A 11 6.02 -0.25 1.92
N ILE A 12 5.05 -0.41 1.02
CA ILE A 12 4.94 -1.55 0.12
C ILE A 12 5.22 -1.08 -1.31
N GLY A 13 6.32 -1.54 -1.89
CA GLY A 13 6.69 -1.26 -3.27
C GLY A 13 6.08 -2.27 -4.24
N ILE A 14 5.39 -1.79 -5.27
CA ILE A 14 4.83 -2.63 -6.34
C ILE A 14 5.37 -2.11 -7.67
N LYS A 15 5.88 -3.01 -8.51
CA LYS A 15 6.39 -2.63 -9.83
C LYS A 15 5.23 -2.21 -10.75
N GLN A 16 5.32 -1.00 -11.31
CA GLN A 16 4.39 -0.52 -12.33
C GLN A 16 4.35 -1.46 -13.53
N GLY A 17 3.13 -1.80 -13.98
CA GLY A 17 2.92 -2.73 -15.09
C GLY A 17 3.14 -4.22 -14.73
N ALA A 18 3.41 -4.56 -13.47
CA ALA A 18 3.39 -5.95 -13.04
C ALA A 18 1.94 -6.46 -12.95
N TYR A 19 1.73 -7.71 -13.36
CA TYR A 19 0.43 -8.36 -13.19
C TYR A 19 0.21 -8.70 -11.71
N LEU A 20 -0.63 -7.91 -11.03
CA LEU A 20 -1.07 -8.21 -9.66
C LEU A 20 -2.07 -9.35 -9.66
N ARG A 21 -1.66 -10.50 -9.11
CA ARG A 21 -2.57 -11.62 -8.88
C ARG A 21 -3.53 -11.30 -7.73
N SER A 22 -4.70 -11.95 -7.75
CA SER A 22 -5.77 -11.68 -6.78
C SER A 22 -5.34 -11.78 -5.31
N PHE A 23 -4.43 -12.70 -4.99
CA PHE A 23 -3.91 -12.87 -3.63
C PHE A 23 -3.09 -11.69 -3.11
N ILE A 24 -2.51 -10.87 -3.99
CA ILE A 24 -1.69 -9.72 -3.57
C ILE A 24 -2.58 -8.64 -2.92
N PHE A 25 -3.81 -8.47 -3.42
CA PHE A 25 -4.77 -7.55 -2.80
C PHE A 25 -5.13 -8.00 -1.38
N THR A 26 -5.37 -9.30 -1.19
CA THR A 26 -5.61 -9.87 0.14
C THR A 26 -4.39 -9.70 1.05
N PHE A 27 -3.18 -9.89 0.53
CA PHE A 27 -1.94 -9.67 1.28
C PHE A 27 -1.80 -8.22 1.75
N ILE A 28 -2.10 -7.25 0.90
CA ILE A 28 -2.05 -5.82 1.23
C ILE A 28 -3.12 -5.45 2.28
N GLU A 29 -4.34 -5.98 2.15
CA GLU A 29 -5.44 -5.77 3.12
C GLU A 29 -5.12 -6.32 4.51
N LEU A 30 -4.26 -7.34 4.63
CA LEU A 30 -3.79 -7.85 5.91
C LEU A 30 -2.92 -6.86 6.68
N PHE A 31 -2.22 -5.93 6.00
CA PHE A 31 -1.43 -4.89 6.67
C PHE A 31 -2.30 -3.75 7.20
N SER A 32 -3.35 -3.39 6.44
CA SER A 32 -4.31 -2.39 6.88
C SER A 32 -5.63 -2.57 6.15
N PRO A 33 -6.78 -2.55 6.87
CA PRO A 33 -8.11 -2.56 6.25
C PRO A 33 -8.38 -1.31 5.40
N THR A 34 -7.55 -0.25 5.54
CA THR A 34 -7.65 0.95 4.69
C THR A 34 -7.01 0.77 3.32
N LEU A 35 -6.15 -0.23 3.12
CA LEU A 35 -5.47 -0.49 1.84
C LEU A 35 -6.31 -1.42 0.96
N THR A 36 -7.51 -0.96 0.61
CA THR A 36 -8.45 -1.73 -0.21
C THR A 36 -7.96 -1.91 -1.65
N ARG A 37 -8.44 -2.98 -2.32
CA ARG A 37 -8.21 -3.21 -3.76
C ARG A 37 -8.36 -1.96 -4.62
N LYS A 38 -9.41 -1.16 -4.40
CA LYS A 38 -9.68 0.06 -5.18
C LYS A 38 -8.54 1.08 -5.07
N ILE A 39 -7.96 1.25 -3.88
CA ILE A 39 -6.84 2.17 -3.65
C ILE A 39 -5.57 1.64 -4.33
N VAL A 40 -5.32 0.33 -4.28
CA VAL A 40 -4.18 -0.30 -4.95
C VAL A 40 -4.30 -0.18 -6.48
N GLU A 41 -5.49 -0.42 -7.03
CA GLU A 41 -5.76 -0.27 -8.47
C GLU A 41 -5.64 1.18 -8.93
N GLN A 42 -6.10 2.13 -8.12
CA GLN A 42 -5.92 3.56 -8.38
C GLN A 42 -4.44 3.95 -8.34
N ALA A 43 -3.68 3.48 -7.34
CA ALA A 43 -2.25 3.75 -7.21
C ALA A 43 -1.42 3.16 -8.38
N MET A 44 -1.86 2.03 -8.94
CA MET A 44 -1.23 1.41 -10.12
C MET A 44 -1.59 2.10 -11.44
N SER A 45 -2.73 2.80 -11.47
CA SER A 45 -3.21 3.53 -12.65
C SER A 45 -2.70 4.98 -12.69
N SER A 46 -2.44 5.59 -11.53
CA SER A 46 -1.75 6.88 -11.44
C SER A 46 -0.28 6.71 -11.81
N GLU A 47 0.19 7.43 -12.83
CA GLU A 47 1.62 7.59 -13.11
C GLU A 47 2.30 8.13 -11.85
N SER A 48 3.05 7.28 -11.15
CA SER A 48 4.02 7.59 -10.09
C SER A 48 3.81 8.97 -9.43
N SER A 49 2.64 9.18 -8.84
CA SER A 49 2.42 10.40 -8.07
C SER A 49 3.05 10.14 -6.73
N ASP A 50 4.24 10.69 -6.58
CA ASP A 50 5.01 10.82 -5.35
C ASP A 50 4.08 10.91 -4.13
N TYR A 51 3.91 9.77 -3.43
CA TYR A 51 3.18 9.73 -2.17
C TYR A 51 4.11 10.34 -1.12
N GLN A 52 4.12 11.66 -1.06
CA GLN A 52 4.87 12.41 -0.06
C GLN A 52 4.31 12.09 1.32
N ILE A 53 5.16 11.50 2.16
CA ILE A 53 5.02 11.40 3.61
C ILE A 53 5.83 12.52 4.24
#